data_AF-A0A1D2QFR4-F1
#
_entry.id   AF-A0A1D2QFR4-F1
#
_cell.length_a   1.000
_cell.length_b   1.000
_cell.length_c   1.000
_cell.angle_alpha   90.00
_cell.angle_beta   90.00
_cell.angle_gamma   90.00
#
_symmetry.space_group_name_H-M   'P 1'
#
loop_
_entity.id
_entity.type
_entity.pdbx_description
1 polymer ?
#
loop_
_entity_poly.entity_id
_entity_poly.type
_entity_poly.pdbx_seq_one_letter_code
_entity_poly.pdbx_strand_id
1 'polypeptide(L)'
;MSADRAALQRALDRGEQEGGSVEFKERLTREIHLAHGRMESLAAQLRHRVLSGDGVATYVVGVTDDGGLAGIDPDAFSESMDVLSLLAEEAGAHIEDVQTWGIDESETSIRASTRNGSGGLVGVATIREGAVLDIDSEHIVVGTAGHVDHGKSTLVGSLVTGQADDGEGGTRGYLDVQPHEVQRGLSADLSYAVYGFDDDDGPVRMDNPHRKSDRARVVEESDRLVSFVDTVGHEPWLRTTIRGLVGQKLDYGLLTVAADDGPTKTTREHLGILLATELPTIVAITKTDAVSEERATEVEREVEQLLREVGKVPLRVERHGVDVAIEEVDENVVPILLTSAVTMDGLDTLDTMFERLPKTTADSGEFTMYIDRSYSVTGVGAVASGTINSGSVEAGDELLLGPMSDGQFRTVEVRSIEMHYHRVDEAKAGRIVGIALKGVREPEIERGMVLLPADSDPEPVREFEAEVMVLNHPTRIGTGYEPVVHLETISETAVFEPEGGHLLPGDKGTTRVRFKFRPYLLEEGQRFVFREGQSKGVGTVTDVNPGK
;
A
#
# COMPACT_ATOMS: atom_id res chain seq x y z
N MET A 1 -9.56 23.17 -34.70
CA MET A 1 -10.19 23.18 -33.37
C MET A 1 -10.01 21.79 -32.81
N SER A 2 -9.11 21.63 -31.83
CA SER A 2 -8.78 20.30 -31.29
C SER A 2 -9.96 19.79 -30.44
N ALA A 3 -10.09 18.47 -30.33
CA ALA A 3 -11.08 17.79 -29.49
C ALA A 3 -10.85 17.99 -27.97
N ASP A 4 -9.97 18.91 -27.59
CA ASP A 4 -9.24 18.94 -26.32
C ASP A 4 -9.93 19.79 -25.23
N ARG A 5 -10.93 20.61 -25.58
CA ARG A 5 -11.64 21.52 -24.64
C ARG A 5 -13.13 21.18 -24.47
N ALA A 6 -13.53 19.94 -24.77
CA ALA A 6 -14.94 19.55 -24.76
C ALA A 6 -15.59 19.63 -23.36
N ALA A 7 -14.83 19.44 -22.28
CA ALA A 7 -15.32 19.60 -20.91
C ALA A 7 -15.57 21.08 -20.57
N LEU A 8 -14.59 21.95 -20.86
CA LEU A 8 -14.71 23.40 -20.69
C LEU A 8 -15.90 23.96 -21.49
N GLN A 9 -16.04 23.61 -22.78
CA GLN A 9 -17.15 24.10 -23.59
C GLN A 9 -18.50 23.66 -23.04
N ARG A 10 -18.63 22.41 -22.60
CA ARG A 10 -19.88 21.91 -21.98
C ARG A 10 -20.22 22.65 -20.68
N ALA A 11 -19.22 22.98 -19.86
CA ALA A 11 -19.43 23.73 -18.64
C ALA A 11 -19.83 25.18 -18.94
N LEU A 12 -19.18 25.82 -19.91
CA LEU A 12 -19.51 27.17 -20.38
C LEU A 12 -20.92 27.24 -21.00
N ASP A 13 -21.29 26.25 -21.82
CA ASP A 13 -22.62 26.17 -22.47
C ASP A 13 -23.75 25.94 -21.46
N ARG A 14 -23.49 25.20 -20.37
CA ARG A 14 -24.45 25.04 -19.26
C ARG A 14 -24.65 26.34 -18.49
N GLY A 15 -23.60 27.15 -18.39
CA GLY A 15 -23.60 28.46 -17.74
C GLY A 15 -23.71 28.37 -16.22
N GLU A 16 -23.33 29.45 -15.55
CA GLU A 16 -23.67 29.63 -14.13
C GLU A 16 -25.18 29.89 -14.00
N GLN A 17 -25.85 29.10 -13.17
CA GLN A 17 -27.27 29.24 -12.85
C GLN A 17 -27.44 29.41 -11.35
N GLU A 18 -28.32 30.31 -10.94
CA GLU A 18 -28.64 30.51 -9.52
C GLU A 18 -29.24 29.22 -8.94
N GLY A 19 -28.50 28.57 -8.04
CA GLY A 19 -28.87 27.27 -7.47
C GLY A 19 -28.57 26.03 -8.33
N GLY A 20 -27.87 26.19 -9.47
CA GLY A 20 -27.46 25.08 -10.34
C GLY A 20 -26.15 24.41 -9.90
N SER A 21 -25.76 23.31 -10.54
CA SER A 21 -24.55 22.57 -10.20
C SER A 21 -23.25 23.15 -10.78
N VAL A 22 -23.31 24.20 -11.60
CA VAL A 22 -22.14 24.85 -12.22
C VAL A 22 -21.88 26.23 -11.63
N GLU A 23 -20.63 26.50 -11.24
CA GLU A 23 -20.16 27.76 -10.68
C GLU A 23 -18.98 28.32 -11.48
N PHE A 24 -18.96 29.62 -11.77
CA PHE A 24 -17.80 30.29 -12.37
C PHE A 24 -17.04 31.10 -11.33
N LYS A 25 -15.72 31.08 -11.43
CA LYS A 25 -14.82 31.89 -10.60
C LYS A 25 -13.64 32.40 -11.41
N GLU A 26 -13.40 33.70 -11.34
CA GLU A 26 -12.19 34.25 -11.91
C GLU A 26 -10.97 33.77 -11.12
N ARG A 27 -11.03 33.84 -9.79
CA ARG A 27 -9.99 33.37 -8.85
C ARG A 27 -10.57 33.17 -7.46
N LEU A 28 -10.03 32.22 -6.70
CA LEU A 28 -10.23 32.07 -5.27
C LEU A 28 -8.92 32.38 -4.53
N THR A 29 -9.01 33.01 -3.37
CA THR A 29 -7.83 33.43 -2.57
C THR A 29 -8.08 33.22 -1.10
N ARG A 30 -7.03 32.84 -0.37
CA ARG A 30 -7.13 32.53 1.07
C ARG A 30 -7.61 33.74 1.88
N GLU A 31 -7.05 34.92 1.59
CA GLU A 31 -7.37 36.16 2.33
C GLU A 31 -8.85 36.57 2.23
N ILE A 32 -9.49 36.35 1.07
CA ILE A 32 -10.85 36.82 0.81
C ILE A 32 -11.86 35.71 1.09
N HIS A 33 -11.61 34.50 0.63
CA HIS A 33 -12.61 33.43 0.58
C HIS A 33 -12.60 32.54 1.83
N LEU A 34 -11.47 32.49 2.55
CA LEU A 34 -11.36 31.80 3.84
C LEU A 34 -11.49 32.74 5.05
N ALA A 35 -11.86 34.00 4.81
CA ALA A 35 -12.15 34.93 5.89
C ALA A 35 -13.34 34.43 6.73
N HIS A 36 -13.27 34.65 8.06
CA HIS A 36 -14.26 34.16 9.02
C HIS A 36 -15.70 34.58 8.64
N GLY A 37 -16.64 33.64 8.62
CA GLY A 37 -18.03 33.81 8.18
C GLY A 37 -18.25 33.77 6.65
N ARG A 38 -17.22 34.05 5.83
CA ARG A 38 -17.32 33.93 4.36
C ARG A 38 -17.09 32.49 3.88
N MET A 39 -16.14 31.78 4.51
CA MET A 39 -15.89 30.35 4.26
C MET A 39 -17.16 29.52 4.46
N GLU A 40 -17.81 29.67 5.61
CA GLU A 40 -19.06 28.96 5.97
C GLU A 40 -20.17 29.20 4.94
N SER A 41 -20.30 30.46 4.46
CA SER A 41 -21.29 30.81 3.45
C SER A 41 -20.99 30.19 2.09
N LEU A 42 -19.72 30.14 1.69
CA LEU A 42 -19.29 29.54 0.43
C LEU A 42 -19.38 28.01 0.48
N ALA A 43 -19.03 27.38 1.60
CA ALA A 43 -19.21 25.95 1.80
C ALA A 43 -20.69 25.54 1.77
N ALA A 44 -21.58 26.32 2.39
CA ALA A 44 -23.02 26.09 2.30
C ALA A 44 -23.54 26.22 0.86
N GLN A 45 -23.02 27.18 0.09
CA GLN A 45 -23.34 27.30 -1.34
C GLN A 45 -22.83 26.11 -2.13
N LEU A 46 -21.58 25.68 -1.91
CA LEU A 46 -21.01 24.50 -2.56
C LEU A 46 -21.85 23.26 -2.28
N ARG A 47 -22.18 23.00 -1.01
CA ARG A 47 -23.02 21.87 -0.61
C ARG A 47 -24.36 21.88 -1.33
N HIS A 48 -25.00 23.05 -1.43
CA HIS A 48 -26.25 23.18 -2.18
C HIS A 48 -26.07 22.84 -3.67
N ARG A 49 -24.97 23.26 -4.30
CA ARG A 49 -24.69 22.98 -5.72
C ARG A 49 -24.46 21.48 -5.98
N VAL A 50 -23.73 20.81 -5.08
CA VAL A 50 -23.50 19.36 -5.13
C VAL A 50 -24.83 18.61 -5.05
N LEU A 51 -25.69 18.97 -4.09
CA LEU A 51 -27.03 18.38 -3.95
C LEU A 51 -27.93 18.66 -5.17
N SER A 52 -27.87 19.86 -5.74
CA SER A 52 -28.63 20.21 -6.95
C SER A 52 -28.15 19.49 -8.22
N GLY A 53 -26.94 18.91 -8.18
CA GLY A 53 -26.34 18.20 -9.30
C GLY A 53 -26.27 16.69 -9.12
N ASP A 54 -27.15 16.11 -8.30
CA ASP A 54 -27.19 14.67 -7.99
C ASP A 54 -25.83 14.16 -7.44
N GLY A 55 -25.27 14.90 -6.48
CA GLY A 55 -24.00 14.56 -5.83
C GLY A 55 -22.76 15.09 -6.54
N VAL A 56 -22.91 15.91 -7.60
CA VAL A 56 -21.78 16.47 -8.37
C VAL A 56 -21.99 17.96 -8.64
N ALA A 57 -20.96 18.77 -8.38
CA ALA A 57 -20.86 20.17 -8.82
C ALA A 57 -19.66 20.38 -9.74
N THR A 58 -19.68 21.45 -10.53
CA THR A 58 -18.61 21.81 -11.47
C THR A 58 -18.20 23.26 -11.23
N TYR A 59 -16.95 23.49 -10.88
CA TYR A 59 -16.36 24.81 -10.71
C TYR A 59 -15.44 25.12 -11.90
N VAL A 60 -15.74 26.19 -12.63
CA VAL A 60 -14.90 26.66 -13.74
C VAL A 60 -14.09 27.85 -13.26
N VAL A 61 -12.78 27.65 -13.12
CA VAL A 61 -11.83 28.62 -12.55
C VAL A 61 -11.02 29.29 -13.66
N GLY A 62 -10.73 30.58 -13.51
CA GLY A 62 -10.10 31.40 -14.55
C GLY A 62 -11.11 31.93 -15.58
N VAL A 63 -12.40 31.96 -15.21
CA VAL A 63 -13.51 32.40 -16.06
C VAL A 63 -14.32 33.47 -15.32
N THR A 64 -14.75 34.50 -16.03
CA THR A 64 -15.60 35.57 -15.49
C THR A 64 -17.03 35.06 -15.23
N ASP A 65 -17.79 35.78 -14.41
CA ASP A 65 -19.18 35.41 -14.06
C ASP A 65 -20.11 35.32 -15.30
N ASP A 66 -19.76 35.97 -16.42
CA ASP A 66 -20.47 35.89 -17.70
C ASP A 66 -19.94 34.80 -18.66
N GLY A 67 -19.04 33.93 -18.19
CA GLY A 67 -18.49 32.81 -18.96
C GLY A 67 -17.33 33.21 -19.90
N GLY A 68 -16.76 34.40 -19.73
CA GLY A 68 -15.59 34.86 -20.49
C GLY A 68 -14.29 34.26 -19.96
N LEU A 69 -13.39 33.86 -20.85
CA LEU A 69 -12.08 33.32 -20.46
C LEU A 69 -11.19 34.46 -19.93
N ALA A 70 -11.02 34.53 -18.61
CA ALA A 70 -10.15 35.51 -17.95
C ALA A 70 -8.69 35.05 -17.98
N GLY A 71 -8.44 33.76 -17.73
CA GLY A 71 -7.11 33.18 -17.61
C GLY A 71 -6.32 33.74 -16.43
N ILE A 72 -5.96 32.88 -15.49
CA ILE A 72 -5.16 33.27 -14.32
C ILE A 72 -3.78 32.64 -14.37
N ASP A 73 -2.80 33.30 -13.75
CA ASP A 73 -1.44 32.78 -13.65
C ASP A 73 -1.42 31.42 -12.91
N PRO A 74 -0.51 30.49 -13.24
CA PRO A 74 -0.45 29.17 -12.60
C PRO A 74 -0.41 29.19 -11.06
N ASP A 75 0.31 30.13 -10.46
CA ASP A 75 0.38 30.23 -9.00
C ASP A 75 -0.99 30.65 -8.41
N ALA A 76 -1.70 31.53 -9.11
CA ALA A 76 -3.05 31.96 -8.75
C ALA A 76 -4.09 30.85 -8.95
N PHE A 77 -3.90 29.99 -9.95
CA PHE A 77 -4.73 28.82 -10.19
C PHE A 77 -4.55 27.79 -9.08
N SER A 78 -3.30 27.51 -8.70
CA SER A 78 -2.96 26.61 -7.58
C SER A 78 -3.62 27.08 -6.28
N GLU A 79 -3.45 28.37 -5.92
CA GLU A 79 -4.10 28.93 -4.73
C GLU A 79 -5.64 28.79 -4.79
N SER A 80 -6.21 28.92 -5.99
CA SER A 80 -7.66 28.78 -6.15
C SER A 80 -8.14 27.35 -5.91
N MET A 81 -7.33 26.34 -6.28
CA MET A 81 -7.64 24.94 -6.01
C MET A 81 -7.52 24.63 -4.52
N ASP A 82 -6.49 25.14 -3.82
CA ASP A 82 -6.35 24.98 -2.37
C ASP A 82 -7.59 25.49 -1.62
N VAL A 83 -8.03 26.70 -1.99
CA VAL A 83 -9.21 27.33 -1.37
C VAL A 83 -10.47 26.54 -1.69
N LEU A 84 -10.61 26.07 -2.94
CA LEU A 84 -11.75 25.26 -3.34
C LEU A 84 -11.80 23.92 -2.61
N SER A 85 -10.64 23.30 -2.37
CA SER A 85 -10.51 22.05 -1.61
C SER A 85 -11.02 22.22 -0.17
N LEU A 86 -10.55 23.26 0.53
CA LEU A 86 -11.01 23.58 1.89
C LEU A 86 -12.51 23.91 1.95
N LEU A 87 -13.06 24.55 0.90
CA LEU A 87 -14.49 24.79 0.80
C LEU A 87 -15.29 23.51 0.53
N ALA A 88 -14.73 22.58 -0.24
CA ALA A 88 -15.34 21.28 -0.51
C ALA A 88 -15.38 20.42 0.76
N GLU A 89 -14.27 20.37 1.50
CA GLU A 89 -14.17 19.66 2.77
C GLU A 89 -15.22 20.15 3.79
N GLU A 90 -15.29 21.47 4.03
CA GLU A 90 -16.32 22.08 4.89
C GLU A 90 -17.75 21.82 4.38
N ALA A 91 -17.91 21.64 3.07
CA ALA A 91 -19.18 21.30 2.45
C ALA A 91 -19.55 19.80 2.56
N GLY A 92 -18.65 18.92 3.01
CA GLY A 92 -18.84 17.47 3.00
C GLY A 92 -18.66 16.85 1.61
N ALA A 93 -17.73 17.40 0.83
CA ALA A 93 -17.44 17.06 -0.55
C ALA A 93 -15.92 17.05 -0.80
N HIS A 94 -15.48 16.59 -1.97
CA HIS A 94 -14.08 16.63 -2.40
C HIS A 94 -13.94 16.98 -3.89
N ILE A 95 -12.74 17.38 -4.32
CA ILE A 95 -12.44 17.58 -5.73
C ILE A 95 -12.11 16.23 -6.37
N GLU A 96 -12.95 15.75 -7.29
CA GLU A 96 -12.79 14.44 -7.97
C GLU A 96 -11.83 14.52 -9.17
N ASP A 97 -11.90 15.61 -9.94
CA ASP A 97 -11.08 15.80 -11.15
C ASP A 97 -10.83 17.28 -11.41
N VAL A 98 -9.65 17.63 -11.92
CA VAL A 98 -9.31 18.98 -12.37
C VAL A 98 -8.66 18.92 -13.74
N GLN A 99 -9.34 19.50 -14.73
CA GLN A 99 -8.80 19.65 -16.09
C GLN A 99 -8.39 21.09 -16.31
N THR A 100 -7.19 21.33 -16.84
CA THR A 100 -6.66 22.67 -17.08
C THR A 100 -6.24 22.88 -18.53
N TRP A 101 -6.39 24.12 -19.00
CA TRP A 101 -6.01 24.53 -20.35
C TRP A 101 -5.32 25.88 -20.31
N GLY A 102 -4.20 26.00 -21.03
CA GLY A 102 -3.61 27.30 -21.34
C GLY A 102 -4.46 28.07 -22.35
N ILE A 103 -4.58 29.38 -22.16
CA ILE A 103 -5.21 30.32 -23.10
C ILE A 103 -4.19 31.36 -23.56
N ASP A 104 -4.20 31.64 -24.86
CA ASP A 104 -3.36 32.69 -25.46
C ASP A 104 -4.00 34.07 -25.25
N GLU A 105 -3.19 35.14 -25.29
CA GLU A 105 -3.65 36.54 -25.13
C GLU A 105 -4.75 36.96 -26.13
N SER A 106 -4.89 36.25 -27.25
CA SER A 106 -5.94 36.49 -28.25
C SER A 106 -7.31 35.90 -27.88
N GLU A 107 -7.36 34.96 -26.94
CA GLU A 107 -8.59 34.29 -26.49
C GLU A 107 -9.17 34.89 -25.21
N THR A 108 -8.45 35.81 -24.57
CA THR A 108 -8.84 36.43 -23.30
C THR A 108 -9.92 37.50 -23.52
N SER A 109 -11.05 37.40 -22.80
CA SER A 109 -12.14 38.41 -22.86
C SER A 109 -11.76 39.73 -22.17
N ILE A 110 -10.77 39.69 -21.29
CA ILE A 110 -10.23 40.83 -20.55
C ILE A 110 -8.82 41.14 -21.08
N ARG A 111 -8.54 42.41 -21.38
CA ARG A 111 -7.16 42.90 -21.56
C ARG A 111 -6.45 42.94 -20.20
N ALA A 112 -6.16 41.77 -19.63
CA ALA A 112 -5.39 41.69 -18.41
C ALA A 112 -3.93 42.04 -18.73
N SER A 113 -3.35 42.94 -17.94
CA SER A 113 -1.96 43.33 -18.04
C SER A 113 -1.06 42.24 -17.46
N THR A 114 -0.87 41.14 -18.17
CA THR A 114 0.14 40.13 -17.81
C THR A 114 1.50 40.74 -18.07
N ARG A 115 2.30 40.94 -17.01
CA ARG A 115 3.63 41.58 -17.11
C ARG A 115 4.69 40.71 -17.79
N ASN A 116 4.37 39.49 -18.23
CA ASN A 116 5.37 38.52 -18.69
C ASN A 116 4.96 37.60 -19.84
N GLY A 117 3.97 37.93 -20.67
CA GLY A 117 3.72 37.22 -21.95
C GLY A 117 3.53 35.69 -21.88
N SER A 118 3.25 35.15 -20.68
CA SER A 118 2.84 33.77 -20.46
C SER A 118 1.31 33.73 -20.47
N GLY A 119 0.73 32.89 -21.31
CA GLY A 119 -0.72 32.68 -21.37
C GLY A 119 -1.30 32.28 -20.01
N GLY A 120 -2.55 32.64 -19.75
CA GLY A 120 -3.26 32.29 -18.51
C GLY A 120 -3.77 30.85 -18.53
N LEU A 121 -4.10 30.31 -17.35
CA LEU A 121 -4.78 29.03 -17.19
C LEU A 121 -6.26 29.23 -16.92
N VAL A 122 -7.06 28.34 -17.49
CA VAL A 122 -8.45 28.09 -17.10
C VAL A 122 -8.60 26.63 -16.76
N GLY A 123 -9.51 26.30 -15.85
CA GLY A 123 -9.72 24.92 -15.46
C GLY A 123 -11.14 24.62 -15.04
N VAL A 124 -11.49 23.35 -15.12
CA VAL A 124 -12.77 22.81 -14.67
C VAL A 124 -12.47 21.80 -13.57
N ALA A 125 -12.94 22.10 -12.37
CA ALA A 125 -12.90 21.21 -11.22
C ALA A 125 -14.27 20.54 -11.04
N THR A 126 -14.29 19.22 -10.97
CA THR A 126 -15.47 18.42 -10.63
C THR A 126 -15.44 18.18 -9.13
N ILE A 127 -16.51 18.58 -8.43
CA ILE A 127 -16.66 18.43 -6.98
C ILE A 127 -17.72 17.36 -6.73
N ARG A 128 -17.44 16.40 -5.85
CA ARG A 128 -18.34 15.28 -5.58
C ARG A 128 -18.71 15.20 -4.11
N GLU A 129 -19.95 14.82 -3.84
CA GLU A 129 -20.44 14.53 -2.49
C GLU A 129 -19.65 13.38 -1.87
N GLY A 130 -19.39 13.49 -0.56
CA GLY A 130 -18.55 12.57 0.19
C GLY A 130 -17.30 13.28 0.68
N ALA A 131 -16.95 13.09 1.96
CA ALA A 131 -15.64 13.48 2.45
C ALA A 131 -14.55 12.85 1.57
N VAL A 132 -13.38 13.48 1.44
CA VAL A 132 -12.17 12.72 1.09
C VAL A 132 -12.15 11.60 2.11
N LEU A 133 -12.40 10.40 1.64
CA LEU A 133 -12.62 9.26 2.48
C LEU A 133 -11.48 9.17 3.51
N ASP A 134 -11.82 9.30 4.78
CA ASP A 134 -10.93 9.09 5.91
C ASP A 134 -10.71 7.56 6.06
N ILE A 135 -10.41 6.85 4.95
CA ILE A 135 -10.01 5.43 4.91
C ILE A 135 -8.76 5.20 5.77
N ASP A 136 -8.10 6.28 6.23
CA ASP A 136 -6.79 6.29 6.84
C ASP A 136 -6.69 5.56 8.17
N SER A 137 -7.77 5.45 8.95
CA SER A 137 -7.71 4.79 10.25
C SER A 137 -7.93 3.27 10.21
N GLU A 138 -8.48 2.69 9.13
CA GLU A 138 -8.95 1.29 9.16
C GLU A 138 -8.45 0.38 8.03
N HIS A 139 -7.51 0.86 7.20
CA HIS A 139 -6.88 0.02 6.18
C HIS A 139 -5.90 -1.00 6.78
N ILE A 140 -6.16 -2.29 6.56
CA ILE A 140 -5.25 -3.37 6.95
C ILE A 140 -4.55 -3.99 5.74
N VAL A 141 -3.29 -4.39 5.94
CA VAL A 141 -2.48 -5.09 4.93
C VAL A 141 -2.21 -6.53 5.38
N VAL A 142 -2.61 -7.49 4.55
CA VAL A 142 -2.49 -8.93 4.84
C VAL A 142 -1.50 -9.58 3.88
N GLY A 143 -0.44 -10.19 4.42
CA GLY A 143 0.52 -10.97 3.62
C GLY A 143 0.13 -12.43 3.53
N THR A 144 -0.02 -12.99 2.33
CA THR A 144 -0.26 -14.43 2.20
C THR A 144 1.01 -15.23 2.38
N ALA A 145 0.89 -16.46 2.88
CA ALA A 145 2.02 -17.36 3.07
C ALA A 145 1.56 -18.82 2.89
N GLY A 146 2.40 -19.68 2.34
CA GLY A 146 2.08 -21.11 2.18
C GLY A 146 2.68 -21.73 0.93
N HIS A 147 2.53 -23.04 0.78
CA HIS A 147 3.10 -23.78 -0.36
C HIS A 147 2.43 -23.41 -1.70
N VAL A 148 3.09 -23.71 -2.81
CA VAL A 148 2.69 -23.26 -4.16
C VAL A 148 1.27 -23.67 -4.52
N ASP A 149 0.89 -24.90 -4.19
CA ASP A 149 -0.42 -25.46 -4.54
C ASP A 149 -1.45 -25.33 -3.42
N HIS A 150 -1.17 -24.56 -2.37
CA HIS A 150 -2.10 -24.36 -1.25
C HIS A 150 -3.19 -23.31 -1.53
N GLY A 151 -3.32 -22.83 -2.77
CA GLY A 151 -4.41 -21.95 -3.18
C GLY A 151 -4.38 -20.53 -2.58
N LYS A 152 -3.20 -19.98 -2.24
CA LYS A 152 -3.05 -18.59 -1.73
C LYS A 152 -3.69 -17.57 -2.68
N SER A 153 -3.19 -17.53 -3.91
CA SER A 153 -3.61 -16.59 -4.93
C SER A 153 -5.05 -16.84 -5.37
N THR A 154 -5.49 -18.09 -5.39
CA THR A 154 -6.89 -18.47 -5.66
C THR A 154 -7.81 -17.92 -4.58
N LEU A 155 -7.47 -18.11 -3.29
CA LEU A 155 -8.26 -17.60 -2.17
C LEU A 155 -8.36 -16.06 -2.21
N VAL A 156 -7.24 -15.37 -2.43
CA VAL A 156 -7.23 -13.90 -2.57
C VAL A 156 -8.04 -13.46 -3.79
N GLY A 157 -7.92 -14.15 -4.92
CA GLY A 157 -8.68 -13.85 -6.13
C GLY A 157 -10.20 -13.96 -5.90
N SER A 158 -10.65 -15.02 -5.22
CA SER A 158 -12.05 -15.20 -4.84
C SER A 158 -12.54 -14.16 -3.83
N LEU A 159 -11.73 -13.76 -2.84
CA LEU A 159 -12.10 -12.70 -1.90
C LEU A 159 -12.30 -11.35 -2.61
N VAL A 160 -11.36 -10.98 -3.48
CA VAL A 160 -11.34 -9.67 -4.14
C VAL A 160 -12.43 -9.53 -5.20
N THR A 161 -12.87 -10.63 -5.80
CA THR A 161 -13.90 -10.62 -6.86
C THR A 161 -15.26 -11.11 -6.39
N GLY A 162 -15.33 -11.84 -5.28
CA GLY A 162 -16.54 -12.52 -4.81
C GLY A 162 -16.94 -13.69 -5.71
N GLN A 163 -16.06 -14.13 -6.61
CA GLN A 163 -16.33 -15.18 -7.58
C GLN A 163 -15.76 -16.52 -7.09
N ALA A 164 -16.57 -17.56 -7.24
CA ALA A 164 -16.13 -18.93 -7.08
C ALA A 164 -15.06 -19.28 -8.12
N ASP A 165 -14.02 -19.99 -7.67
CA ASP A 165 -13.00 -20.56 -8.52
C ASP A 165 -13.53 -21.76 -9.31
N ASP A 166 -12.94 -22.01 -10.48
CA ASP A 166 -13.28 -23.15 -11.33
C ASP A 166 -12.62 -24.47 -10.89
N GLY A 167 -11.81 -24.44 -9.81
CA GLY A 167 -11.04 -25.58 -9.31
C GLY A 167 -9.72 -25.79 -10.05
N GLU A 168 -9.46 -25.02 -11.10
CA GLU A 168 -8.20 -24.99 -11.85
C GLU A 168 -7.40 -23.69 -11.62
N GLY A 169 -7.86 -22.85 -10.67
CA GLY A 169 -7.22 -21.59 -10.32
C GLY A 169 -7.57 -20.45 -11.28
N GLY A 170 -8.76 -20.44 -11.87
CA GLY A 170 -9.24 -19.35 -12.72
C GLY A 170 -9.15 -17.97 -12.05
N THR A 171 -9.45 -17.88 -10.76
CA THR A 171 -9.37 -16.63 -9.98
C THR A 171 -7.93 -16.18 -9.71
N ARG A 172 -6.95 -17.10 -9.68
CA ARG A 172 -5.51 -16.72 -9.62
C ARG A 172 -5.14 -15.85 -10.81
N GLY A 173 -5.71 -16.10 -11.99
CA GLY A 173 -5.39 -15.35 -13.20
C GLY A 173 -5.61 -13.84 -13.08
N TYR A 174 -6.40 -13.39 -12.10
CA TYR A 174 -6.60 -11.99 -11.77
C TYR A 174 -5.40 -11.32 -11.07
N LEU A 175 -4.57 -12.13 -10.44
CA LEU A 175 -3.36 -11.71 -9.72
C LEU A 175 -2.09 -11.90 -10.54
N ASP A 176 -2.13 -12.72 -11.59
CA ASP A 176 -0.99 -12.95 -12.49
C ASP A 176 -0.72 -11.67 -13.31
N VAL A 177 0.41 -11.02 -13.05
CA VAL A 177 0.80 -9.75 -13.70
C VAL A 177 1.67 -10.00 -14.92
N GLN A 178 2.46 -11.08 -14.91
CA GLN A 178 3.43 -11.38 -15.95
C GLN A 178 2.92 -12.42 -16.95
N PRO A 179 3.24 -12.28 -18.26
CA PRO A 179 2.80 -13.25 -19.28
C PRO A 179 3.24 -14.69 -19.01
N HIS A 180 4.36 -14.89 -18.30
CA HIS A 180 4.88 -16.22 -17.97
C HIS A 180 4.20 -16.84 -16.74
N GLU A 181 3.62 -16.03 -15.85
CA GLU A 181 2.81 -16.52 -14.72
C GLU A 181 1.54 -17.16 -15.27
N VAL A 182 0.84 -16.45 -16.16
CA VAL A 182 -0.37 -16.94 -16.85
C VAL A 182 -0.10 -18.21 -17.66
N GLN A 183 1.02 -18.27 -18.40
CA GLN A 183 1.36 -19.45 -19.23
C GLN A 183 1.70 -20.70 -18.43
N ARG A 184 2.29 -20.53 -17.24
CA ARG A 184 2.78 -21.64 -16.41
C ARG A 184 1.85 -21.99 -15.27
N GLY A 185 0.92 -21.11 -14.94
CA GLY A 185 0.09 -21.18 -13.75
C GLY A 185 0.90 -21.11 -12.46
N LEU A 186 1.95 -20.28 -12.43
CA LEU A 186 2.84 -20.14 -11.28
C LEU A 186 3.18 -18.67 -11.07
N SER A 187 2.78 -18.11 -9.93
CA SER A 187 3.17 -16.76 -9.52
C SER A 187 4.69 -16.68 -9.33
N ALA A 188 5.32 -15.63 -9.86
CA ALA A 188 6.77 -15.47 -9.89
C ALA A 188 7.24 -14.19 -9.19
N ASP A 189 6.34 -13.21 -9.06
CA ASP A 189 6.58 -11.98 -8.31
C ASP A 189 5.45 -11.72 -7.27
N LEU A 190 5.62 -10.68 -6.45
CA LEU A 190 4.57 -10.21 -5.55
C LEU A 190 3.42 -9.60 -6.35
N SER A 191 2.19 -10.02 -5.99
CA SER A 191 0.96 -9.46 -6.51
C SER A 191 0.23 -8.69 -5.42
N TYR A 192 -0.33 -7.54 -5.80
CA TYR A 192 -1.09 -6.68 -4.90
C TYR A 192 -2.55 -6.69 -5.31
N ALA A 193 -3.41 -7.05 -4.35
CA ALA A 193 -4.85 -7.07 -4.51
C ALA A 193 -5.49 -6.21 -3.43
N VAL A 194 -6.68 -5.68 -3.70
CA VAL A 194 -7.40 -4.84 -2.74
C VAL A 194 -8.89 -5.10 -2.89
N TYR A 195 -9.60 -5.15 -1.78
CA TYR A 195 -11.04 -5.01 -1.74
C TYR A 195 -11.41 -4.19 -0.51
N GLY A 196 -12.68 -3.84 -0.34
CA GLY A 196 -13.09 -3.07 0.81
C GLY A 196 -14.47 -3.43 1.31
N PHE A 197 -14.96 -2.60 2.23
CA PHE A 197 -16.25 -2.70 2.87
C PHE A 197 -16.88 -1.32 2.91
N ASP A 198 -18.17 -1.30 2.64
CA ASP A 198 -19.07 -0.18 2.85
C ASP A 198 -19.94 -0.55 4.07
N ASP A 199 -20.04 0.36 5.04
CA ASP A 199 -20.73 0.12 6.32
C ASP A 199 -22.22 -0.26 6.13
N ASP A 200 -22.84 0.16 5.02
CA ASP A 200 -24.25 -0.08 4.71
C ASP A 200 -24.46 -1.27 3.74
N ASP A 201 -23.57 -1.47 2.77
CA ASP A 201 -23.72 -2.43 1.66
C ASP A 201 -22.79 -3.67 1.73
N GLY A 202 -21.89 -3.74 2.72
CA GLY A 202 -21.00 -4.88 2.94
C GLY A 202 -19.77 -4.86 2.01
N PRO A 203 -19.21 -6.03 1.61
CA PRO A 203 -17.91 -6.03 0.95
C PRO A 203 -17.98 -5.51 -0.51
N VAL A 204 -17.23 -4.45 -0.77
CA VAL A 204 -17.02 -3.79 -2.06
C VAL A 204 -15.92 -4.53 -2.82
N ARG A 205 -16.30 -5.19 -3.92
CA ARG A 205 -15.43 -6.09 -4.70
C ARG A 205 -15.25 -5.64 -6.14
N MET A 206 -14.22 -6.17 -6.79
CA MET A 206 -13.97 -5.92 -8.21
C MET A 206 -14.95 -6.71 -9.09
N ASP A 207 -15.60 -6.02 -10.02
CA ASP A 207 -16.38 -6.63 -11.10
C ASP A 207 -15.48 -7.26 -12.16
N ASN A 208 -14.37 -6.60 -12.46
CA ASN A 208 -13.37 -7.03 -13.42
C ASN A 208 -11.96 -6.60 -12.99
N PRO A 209 -11.20 -7.49 -12.34
CA PRO A 209 -9.87 -7.18 -11.81
C PRO A 209 -8.79 -6.87 -12.85
N HIS A 210 -9.06 -7.07 -14.15
CA HIS A 210 -8.19 -6.63 -15.24
C HIS A 210 -8.39 -5.15 -15.61
N ARG A 211 -9.45 -4.49 -15.11
CA ARG A 211 -9.72 -3.07 -15.35
C ARG A 211 -9.14 -2.24 -14.21
N LYS A 212 -8.17 -1.39 -14.53
CA LYS A 212 -7.55 -0.47 -13.56
C LYS A 212 -8.58 0.46 -12.88
N SER A 213 -9.58 0.92 -13.63
CA SER A 213 -10.65 1.79 -13.12
C SER A 213 -11.52 1.10 -12.05
N ASP A 214 -11.59 -0.23 -12.07
CA ASP A 214 -12.39 -0.98 -11.10
C ASP A 214 -11.66 -1.10 -9.76
N ARG A 215 -10.31 -1.14 -9.78
CA ARG A 215 -9.50 -1.00 -8.55
C ARG A 215 -9.67 0.37 -7.93
N ALA A 216 -9.68 1.43 -8.74
CA ALA A 216 -9.92 2.79 -8.27
C ALA A 216 -11.31 2.91 -7.64
N ARG A 217 -12.36 2.38 -8.29
CA ARG A 217 -13.72 2.34 -7.74
C ARG A 217 -13.78 1.70 -6.35
N VAL A 218 -13.17 0.52 -6.18
CA VAL A 218 -13.12 -0.14 -4.87
C VAL A 218 -12.50 0.76 -3.81
N VAL A 219 -11.41 1.45 -4.13
CA VAL A 219 -10.75 2.40 -3.21
C VAL A 219 -11.64 3.61 -2.91
N GLU A 220 -12.39 4.09 -3.91
CA GLU A 220 -13.28 5.27 -3.82
C GLU A 220 -14.64 4.99 -3.17
N GLU A 221 -15.12 3.74 -3.15
CA GLU A 221 -16.46 3.38 -2.66
C GLU A 221 -16.41 2.65 -1.31
N SER A 222 -15.23 2.40 -0.74
CA SER A 222 -15.11 1.67 0.52
C SER A 222 -14.78 2.60 1.68
N ASP A 223 -15.50 2.45 2.79
CA ASP A 223 -15.14 3.05 4.09
C ASP A 223 -13.89 2.40 4.67
N ARG A 224 -13.71 1.11 4.39
CA ARG A 224 -12.60 0.31 4.90
C ARG A 224 -11.96 -0.52 3.80
N LEU A 225 -10.63 -0.61 3.82
CA LEU A 225 -9.87 -1.37 2.81
C LEU A 225 -9.10 -2.54 3.42
N VAL A 226 -8.94 -3.58 2.62
CA VAL A 226 -8.06 -4.72 2.88
C VAL A 226 -7.17 -4.91 1.67
N SER A 227 -5.88 -4.67 1.84
CA SER A 227 -4.88 -4.95 0.81
C SER A 227 -4.20 -6.28 1.07
N PHE A 228 -4.03 -7.08 0.03
CA PHE A 228 -3.25 -8.31 0.08
C PHE A 228 -1.90 -8.12 -0.59
N VAL A 229 -0.85 -8.56 0.09
CA VAL A 229 0.46 -8.86 -0.49
C VAL A 229 0.50 -10.35 -0.74
N ASP A 230 0.13 -10.77 -1.95
CA ASP A 230 0.15 -12.19 -2.31
C ASP A 230 1.58 -12.64 -2.60
N THR A 231 2.07 -13.59 -1.80
CA THR A 231 3.44 -14.09 -1.90
C THR A 231 3.55 -15.38 -2.69
N VAL A 232 4.72 -15.57 -3.29
CA VAL A 232 5.02 -16.78 -4.06
C VAL A 232 5.19 -17.98 -3.12
N GLY A 233 4.63 -19.13 -3.48
CA GLY A 233 4.66 -20.34 -2.65
C GLY A 233 5.72 -21.39 -3.00
N HIS A 234 6.50 -21.18 -4.06
CA HIS A 234 7.42 -22.19 -4.59
C HIS A 234 8.87 -21.88 -4.21
N GLU A 235 9.58 -22.90 -3.72
CA GLU A 235 10.83 -22.79 -2.95
C GLU A 235 11.93 -21.91 -3.60
N PRO A 236 12.23 -22.05 -4.92
CA PRO A 236 13.13 -21.13 -5.64
C PRO A 236 12.86 -19.63 -5.49
N TRP A 237 11.61 -19.23 -5.22
CA TRP A 237 11.21 -17.83 -5.10
C TRP A 237 11.04 -17.37 -3.65
N LEU A 238 11.60 -18.10 -2.68
CA LEU A 238 11.61 -17.70 -1.27
C LEU A 238 12.11 -16.27 -1.05
N ARG A 239 13.04 -15.78 -1.89
CA ARG A 239 13.48 -14.37 -1.86
C ARG A 239 12.33 -13.39 -2.06
N THR A 240 11.40 -13.71 -2.95
CA THR A 240 10.20 -12.92 -3.23
C THR A 240 9.21 -13.01 -2.07
N THR A 241 9.04 -14.19 -1.47
CA THR A 241 8.21 -14.38 -0.27
C THR A 241 8.72 -13.55 0.91
N ILE A 242 10.00 -13.64 1.22
CA ILE A 242 10.63 -12.86 2.31
C ILE A 242 10.47 -11.36 2.05
N ARG A 243 10.64 -10.92 0.80
CA ARG A 243 10.40 -9.52 0.42
C ARG A 243 8.97 -9.08 0.72
N GLY A 244 7.97 -9.92 0.46
CA GLY A 244 6.56 -9.59 0.72
C GLY A 244 6.23 -9.59 2.21
N LEU A 245 6.80 -10.51 2.98
CA LEU A 245 6.51 -10.66 4.41
C LEU A 245 7.32 -9.72 5.33
N VAL A 246 8.56 -9.38 4.94
CA VAL A 246 9.46 -8.55 5.75
C VAL A 246 9.51 -7.11 5.25
N GLY A 247 9.38 -6.90 3.94
CA GLY A 247 9.56 -5.58 3.31
C GLY A 247 8.27 -4.83 3.02
N GLN A 248 7.12 -5.39 3.37
CA GLN A 248 5.82 -4.70 3.34
C GLN A 248 5.37 -4.63 4.79
N LYS A 249 4.95 -3.46 5.25
CA LYS A 249 4.51 -3.26 6.64
C LYS A 249 3.15 -3.92 6.83
N LEU A 250 3.14 -5.23 7.04
CA LEU A 250 1.94 -6.06 7.16
C LEU A 250 1.31 -5.91 8.55
N ASP A 251 -0.02 -5.93 8.60
CA ASP A 251 -0.77 -6.00 9.86
C ASP A 251 -1.03 -7.45 10.29
N TYR A 252 -1.25 -8.34 9.31
CA TYR A 252 -1.57 -9.75 9.53
C TYR A 252 -0.90 -10.68 8.50
N GLY A 253 -0.57 -11.90 8.94
CA GLY A 253 -0.20 -13.01 8.07
C GLY A 253 -1.36 -13.97 7.81
N LEU A 254 -1.62 -14.31 6.54
CA LEU A 254 -2.59 -15.35 6.16
C LEU A 254 -1.84 -16.60 5.66
N LEU A 255 -1.69 -17.60 6.53
CA LEU A 255 -1.04 -18.86 6.20
C LEU A 255 -2.06 -19.84 5.59
N THR A 256 -1.87 -20.24 4.33
CA THR A 256 -2.73 -21.23 3.68
C THR A 256 -2.14 -22.64 3.72
N VAL A 257 -3.00 -23.61 4.04
CA VAL A 257 -2.69 -25.04 4.08
C VAL A 257 -3.78 -25.80 3.34
N ALA A 258 -3.50 -26.45 2.22
CA ALA A 258 -4.56 -27.16 1.52
C ALA A 258 -4.93 -28.46 2.25
N ALA A 259 -6.22 -28.76 2.30
CA ALA A 259 -6.78 -29.91 3.01
C ALA A 259 -6.42 -31.26 2.36
N ASP A 260 -6.08 -31.27 1.07
CA ASP A 260 -5.60 -32.43 0.33
C ASP A 260 -4.13 -32.78 0.64
N ASP A 261 -3.31 -31.79 1.00
CA ASP A 261 -1.86 -31.97 1.23
C ASP A 261 -1.47 -31.92 2.72
N GLY A 262 -1.97 -30.93 3.47
CA GLY A 262 -1.59 -30.67 4.86
C GLY A 262 -0.29 -29.87 5.02
N PRO A 263 0.28 -29.78 6.24
CA PRO A 263 1.45 -28.93 6.50
C PRO A 263 2.77 -29.43 5.89
N THR A 264 3.27 -28.73 4.88
CA THR A 264 4.53 -29.09 4.18
C THR A 264 5.79 -28.51 4.84
N LYS A 265 6.97 -28.82 4.31
CA LYS A 265 8.23 -28.16 4.71
C LYS A 265 8.16 -26.65 4.44
N THR A 266 7.61 -26.24 3.30
CA THR A 266 7.41 -24.84 2.92
C THR A 266 6.46 -24.14 3.89
N THR A 267 5.38 -24.80 4.30
CA THR A 267 4.46 -24.29 5.33
C THR A 267 5.21 -23.96 6.63
N ARG A 268 6.09 -24.85 7.10
CA ARG A 268 6.90 -24.63 8.31
C ARG A 268 7.89 -23.47 8.14
N GLU A 269 8.54 -23.37 6.98
CA GLU A 269 9.48 -22.28 6.68
C GLU A 269 8.77 -20.92 6.65
N HIS A 270 7.61 -20.84 5.99
CA HIS A 270 6.82 -19.61 5.93
C HIS A 270 6.23 -19.22 7.28
N LEU A 271 5.69 -20.19 8.05
CA LEU A 271 5.27 -19.95 9.42
C LEU A 271 6.43 -19.41 10.26
N GLY A 272 7.63 -19.97 10.13
CA GLY A 272 8.82 -19.47 10.81
C GLY A 272 9.14 -18.00 10.49
N ILE A 273 8.92 -17.56 9.25
CA ILE A 273 9.10 -16.15 8.85
C ILE A 273 8.03 -15.27 9.52
N LEU A 274 6.75 -15.63 9.40
CA LEU A 274 5.64 -14.86 10.00
C LEU A 274 5.81 -14.68 11.52
N LEU A 275 6.21 -15.75 12.20
CA LEU A 275 6.44 -15.71 13.65
C LEU A 275 7.68 -14.90 14.03
N ALA A 276 8.72 -14.93 13.20
CA ALA A 276 9.93 -14.16 13.44
C ALA A 276 9.70 -12.65 13.30
N THR A 277 8.82 -12.26 12.37
CA THR A 277 8.35 -10.88 12.21
C THR A 277 7.29 -10.48 13.24
N GLU A 278 6.94 -11.36 14.19
CA GLU A 278 5.88 -11.13 15.19
C GLU A 278 4.53 -10.73 14.58
N LEU A 279 4.25 -11.21 13.36
CA LEU A 279 2.99 -10.90 12.69
C LEU A 279 1.86 -11.75 13.28
N PRO A 280 0.77 -11.12 13.78
CA PRO A 280 -0.45 -11.85 14.10
C PRO A 280 -0.89 -12.68 12.89
N THR A 281 -1.10 -13.97 13.10
CA THR A 281 -1.26 -14.94 12.01
C THR A 281 -2.61 -15.63 12.07
N ILE A 282 -3.26 -15.73 10.91
CA ILE A 282 -4.49 -16.50 10.68
C ILE A 282 -4.16 -17.67 9.75
N VAL A 283 -4.71 -18.85 10.03
CA VAL A 283 -4.54 -20.03 9.18
C VAL A 283 -5.85 -20.35 8.45
N ALA A 284 -5.80 -20.36 7.12
CA ALA A 284 -6.87 -20.84 6.26
C ALA A 284 -6.53 -22.22 5.71
N ILE A 285 -7.31 -23.23 6.09
CA ILE A 285 -7.21 -24.58 5.53
C ILE A 285 -8.06 -24.61 4.26
N THR A 286 -7.41 -24.52 3.09
CA THR A 286 -8.05 -24.33 1.79
C THR A 286 -8.43 -25.65 1.12
N LYS A 287 -9.22 -25.59 0.04
CA LYS A 287 -9.63 -26.74 -0.79
C LYS A 287 -10.40 -27.83 -0.03
N THR A 288 -11.21 -27.44 0.94
CA THR A 288 -12.00 -28.41 1.72
C THR A 288 -13.02 -29.16 0.87
N ASP A 289 -13.45 -28.58 -0.27
CA ASP A 289 -14.31 -29.21 -1.27
C ASP A 289 -13.68 -30.43 -1.96
N ALA A 290 -12.34 -30.51 -1.99
CA ALA A 290 -11.62 -31.57 -2.66
C ALA A 290 -11.43 -32.83 -1.79
N VAL A 291 -11.79 -32.78 -0.50
CA VAL A 291 -11.55 -33.86 0.46
C VAL A 291 -12.80 -34.21 1.27
N SER A 292 -12.76 -35.33 2.00
CA SER A 292 -13.83 -35.66 2.95
C SER A 292 -13.70 -34.85 4.24
N GLU A 293 -14.80 -34.70 4.99
CA GLU A 293 -14.82 -34.06 6.31
C GLU A 293 -13.80 -34.70 7.27
N GLU A 294 -13.60 -36.03 7.21
CA GLU A 294 -12.61 -36.70 8.05
C GLU A 294 -11.18 -36.26 7.72
N ARG A 295 -10.84 -36.09 6.44
CA ARG A 295 -9.52 -35.63 6.02
C ARG A 295 -9.31 -34.15 6.36
N ALA A 296 -10.32 -33.31 6.15
CA ALA A 296 -10.25 -31.90 6.58
C ALA A 296 -9.98 -31.78 8.09
N THR A 297 -10.69 -32.59 8.90
CA THR A 297 -10.49 -32.63 10.36
C THR A 297 -9.10 -33.16 10.76
N GLU A 298 -8.55 -34.12 10.00
CA GLU A 298 -7.19 -34.61 10.21
C GLU A 298 -6.16 -33.51 9.96
N VAL A 299 -6.24 -32.81 8.83
CA VAL A 299 -5.34 -31.70 8.50
C VAL A 299 -5.44 -30.57 9.51
N GLU A 300 -6.65 -30.23 9.97
CA GLU A 300 -6.83 -29.25 11.04
C GLU A 300 -6.05 -29.64 12.30
N ARG A 301 -6.08 -30.91 12.73
CA ARG A 301 -5.29 -31.40 13.87
C ARG A 301 -3.78 -31.33 13.61
N GLU A 302 -3.34 -31.63 12.40
CA GLU A 302 -1.92 -31.51 12.00
C GLU A 302 -1.45 -30.05 12.09
N VAL A 303 -2.25 -29.09 11.63
CA VAL A 303 -2.00 -27.65 11.75
C VAL A 303 -1.94 -27.23 13.22
N GLU A 304 -2.90 -27.64 14.04
CA GLU A 304 -2.88 -27.32 15.46
C GLU A 304 -1.64 -27.87 16.17
N GLN A 305 -1.21 -29.09 15.81
CA GLN A 305 0.00 -29.67 16.36
C GLN A 305 1.22 -28.83 15.96
N LEU A 306 1.33 -28.45 14.69
CA LEU A 306 2.41 -27.61 14.20
C LEU A 306 2.47 -26.27 14.96
N LEU A 307 1.33 -25.62 15.17
CA LEU A 307 1.26 -24.36 15.92
C LEU A 307 1.71 -24.52 17.37
N ARG A 308 1.28 -25.60 18.04
CA ARG A 308 1.71 -25.91 19.42
C ARG A 308 3.21 -26.20 19.51
N GLU A 309 3.79 -26.88 18.51
CA GLU A 309 5.23 -27.16 18.45
C GLU A 309 6.08 -25.88 18.39
N VAL A 310 5.56 -24.81 17.78
CA VAL A 310 6.21 -23.49 17.72
C VAL A 310 5.72 -22.53 18.82
N GLY A 311 5.04 -23.06 19.84
CA GLY A 311 4.62 -22.30 21.04
C GLY A 311 3.40 -21.40 20.84
N LYS A 312 2.61 -21.60 19.78
CA LYS A 312 1.40 -20.84 19.48
C LYS A 312 0.15 -21.57 19.95
N VAL A 313 -0.91 -20.80 20.24
CA VAL A 313 -2.19 -21.30 20.73
C VAL A 313 -3.18 -21.36 19.56
N PRO A 314 -3.51 -22.53 19.01
CA PRO A 314 -4.50 -22.64 17.96
C PRO A 314 -5.92 -22.35 18.47
N LEU A 315 -6.69 -21.53 17.75
CA LEU A 315 -8.08 -21.20 18.02
C LEU A 315 -8.96 -21.57 16.83
N ARG A 316 -9.89 -22.53 17.00
CA ARG A 316 -10.79 -22.94 15.91
C ARG A 316 -11.97 -21.97 15.78
N VAL A 317 -12.06 -21.26 14.66
CA VAL A 317 -13.10 -20.25 14.44
C VAL A 317 -14.49 -20.88 14.44
N GLU A 318 -14.66 -22.05 13.78
CA GLU A 318 -15.94 -22.78 13.75
C GLU A 318 -16.51 -23.08 15.15
N ARG A 319 -15.62 -23.39 16.11
CA ARG A 319 -16.02 -23.78 17.47
C ARG A 319 -16.24 -22.59 18.39
N HIS A 320 -15.38 -21.58 18.28
CA HIS A 320 -15.34 -20.46 19.22
C HIS A 320 -16.12 -19.23 18.73
N GLY A 321 -16.43 -19.16 17.44
CA GLY A 321 -17.06 -18.02 16.80
C GLY A 321 -16.05 -17.00 16.28
N VAL A 322 -16.46 -16.25 15.26
CA VAL A 322 -15.63 -15.23 14.60
C VAL A 322 -15.30 -14.05 15.52
N ASP A 323 -16.24 -13.64 16.38
CA ASP A 323 -16.02 -12.55 17.34
C ASP A 323 -14.84 -12.85 18.27
N VAL A 324 -14.82 -14.04 18.85
CA VAL A 324 -13.73 -14.48 19.74
C VAL A 324 -12.40 -14.56 18.98
N ALA A 325 -12.44 -14.98 17.71
CA ALA A 325 -11.24 -15.03 16.89
C ALA A 325 -10.66 -13.63 16.61
N ILE A 326 -11.51 -12.62 16.39
CA ILE A 326 -11.09 -11.22 16.20
C ILE A 326 -10.56 -10.62 17.50
N GLU A 327 -11.19 -10.91 18.63
CA GLU A 327 -10.79 -10.37 19.93
C GLU A 327 -9.47 -10.96 20.44
N GLU A 328 -9.23 -12.24 20.18
CA GLU A 328 -8.08 -12.97 20.76
C GLU A 328 -6.88 -13.05 19.83
N VAL A 329 -7.02 -12.79 18.52
CA VAL A 329 -5.90 -12.90 17.57
C VAL A 329 -4.78 -11.91 17.91
N ASP A 330 -3.61 -12.46 18.13
CA ASP A 330 -2.40 -11.70 18.43
C ASP A 330 -1.17 -12.48 17.92
N GLU A 331 0.02 -12.09 18.35
CA GLU A 331 1.26 -12.79 18.01
C GLU A 331 1.29 -14.25 18.51
N ASN A 332 0.46 -14.64 19.50
CA ASN A 332 0.47 -15.94 20.18
C ASN A 332 -0.74 -16.82 19.85
N VAL A 333 -1.94 -16.25 19.74
CA VAL A 333 -3.18 -16.95 19.42
C VAL A 333 -3.43 -16.89 17.92
N VAL A 334 -3.62 -18.07 17.32
CA VAL A 334 -3.72 -18.23 15.86
C VAL A 334 -5.08 -18.81 15.49
N PRO A 335 -5.99 -18.00 14.93
CA PRO A 335 -7.25 -18.47 14.38
C PRO A 335 -7.05 -19.46 13.24
N ILE A 336 -7.82 -20.54 13.23
CA ILE A 336 -7.84 -21.57 12.19
C ILE A 336 -9.27 -21.67 11.65
N LEU A 337 -9.40 -21.57 10.33
CA LEU A 337 -10.67 -21.71 9.64
C LEU A 337 -10.53 -22.60 8.40
N LEU A 338 -11.64 -23.24 8.03
CA LEU A 338 -11.76 -24.08 6.85
C LEU A 338 -12.32 -23.24 5.70
N THR A 339 -11.74 -23.33 4.51
CA THR A 339 -12.16 -22.56 3.34
C THR A 339 -12.15 -23.35 2.04
N SER A 340 -13.01 -22.94 1.11
CA SER A 340 -12.95 -23.36 -0.29
C SER A 340 -13.25 -22.17 -1.20
N ALA A 341 -12.34 -21.89 -2.12
CA ALA A 341 -12.55 -20.90 -3.17
C ALA A 341 -13.57 -21.40 -4.22
N VAL A 342 -13.79 -22.71 -4.33
CA VAL A 342 -14.71 -23.31 -5.32
C VAL A 342 -16.15 -23.25 -4.82
N THR A 343 -16.39 -23.59 -3.55
CA THR A 343 -17.74 -23.53 -2.96
C THR A 343 -18.04 -22.19 -2.28
N MET A 344 -17.02 -21.33 -2.11
CA MET A 344 -17.04 -20.09 -1.34
C MET A 344 -17.22 -20.29 0.18
N ASP A 345 -17.16 -21.53 0.67
CA ASP A 345 -17.29 -21.82 2.10
C ASP A 345 -16.16 -21.15 2.90
N GLY A 346 -16.52 -20.50 4.01
CA GLY A 346 -15.60 -19.85 4.95
C GLY A 346 -15.06 -18.48 4.49
N LEU A 347 -15.35 -18.03 3.27
CA LEU A 347 -14.93 -16.70 2.79
C LEU A 347 -15.72 -15.57 3.47
N ASP A 348 -16.99 -15.79 3.78
CA ASP A 348 -17.83 -14.89 4.57
C ASP A 348 -17.29 -14.68 6.00
N THR A 349 -16.74 -15.75 6.58
CA THR A 349 -16.06 -15.69 7.88
C THR A 349 -14.76 -14.88 7.78
N LEU A 350 -13.99 -15.07 6.71
CA LEU A 350 -12.80 -14.23 6.44
C LEU A 350 -13.17 -12.77 6.24
N ASP A 351 -14.22 -12.48 5.47
CA ASP A 351 -14.71 -11.11 5.25
C ASP A 351 -15.06 -10.45 6.59
N THR A 352 -15.85 -11.14 7.43
CA THR A 352 -16.20 -10.64 8.77
C THR A 352 -14.97 -10.39 9.64
N MET A 353 -13.94 -11.25 9.54
CA MET A 353 -12.68 -11.01 10.23
C MET A 353 -11.98 -9.76 9.69
N PHE A 354 -11.72 -9.69 8.38
CA PHE A 354 -10.95 -8.59 7.79
C PHE A 354 -11.65 -7.23 7.90
N GLU A 355 -12.98 -7.20 7.90
CA GLU A 355 -13.81 -6.02 8.18
C GLU A 355 -13.64 -5.49 9.61
N ARG A 356 -13.25 -6.33 10.58
CA ARG A 356 -13.27 -5.96 12.01
C ARG A 356 -11.92 -6.04 12.71
N LEU A 357 -10.92 -6.65 12.08
CA LEU A 357 -9.57 -6.76 12.64
C LEU A 357 -8.91 -5.39 12.77
N PRO A 358 -8.44 -4.96 13.93
CA PRO A 358 -7.83 -3.64 14.07
C PRO A 358 -6.55 -3.51 13.23
N LYS A 359 -6.23 -2.30 12.78
CA LYS A 359 -4.88 -2.01 12.28
C LYS A 359 -3.88 -2.24 13.41
N THR A 360 -2.87 -3.08 13.19
CA THR A 360 -1.90 -3.46 14.23
C THR A 360 -0.66 -2.58 14.19
N THR A 361 -0.46 -1.88 13.08
CA THR A 361 0.70 -1.04 12.88
C THR A 361 0.45 0.42 13.27
N ALA A 362 1.39 1.01 14.01
CA ALA A 362 1.30 2.41 14.43
C ALA A 362 1.56 3.38 13.26
N ASP A 363 0.76 4.44 13.17
CA ASP A 363 0.92 5.52 12.17
C ASP A 363 1.77 6.70 12.69
N SER A 364 2.16 6.66 13.96
CA SER A 364 2.87 7.76 14.61
C SER A 364 4.33 7.85 14.18
N GLY A 365 4.78 9.04 13.83
CA GLY A 365 6.18 9.34 13.56
C GLY A 365 6.34 10.29 12.38
N GLU A 366 7.59 10.61 12.07
CA GLU A 366 7.93 11.34 10.85
C GLU A 366 7.79 10.43 9.63
N PHE A 367 7.63 11.02 8.45
CA PHE A 367 7.47 10.26 7.22
C PHE A 367 8.65 9.31 7.00
N THR A 368 8.40 8.04 6.71
CA THR A 368 9.44 7.11 6.30
C THR A 368 8.85 6.13 5.30
N MET A 369 9.52 5.93 4.17
CA MET A 369 9.11 4.94 3.18
C MET A 369 10.33 4.24 2.60
N TYR A 370 10.49 2.95 2.87
CA TYR A 370 11.51 2.15 2.21
C TYR A 370 11.10 1.82 0.78
N ILE A 371 12.04 2.02 -0.15
CA ILE A 371 11.82 1.81 -1.58
C ILE A 371 11.98 0.33 -1.89
N ASP A 372 10.93 -0.23 -2.48
CA ASP A 372 10.86 -1.61 -2.94
C ASP A 372 11.10 -1.74 -4.45
N ARG A 373 10.58 -0.80 -5.24
CA ARG A 373 10.72 -0.76 -6.71
C ARG A 373 10.88 0.66 -7.22
N SER A 374 11.44 0.76 -8.42
CA SER A 374 11.50 1.98 -9.21
C SER A 374 10.96 1.72 -10.62
N TYR A 375 10.32 2.74 -11.20
CA TYR A 375 9.82 2.70 -12.56
C TYR A 375 10.07 4.03 -13.27
N SER A 376 10.19 3.97 -14.59
CA SER A 376 10.25 5.17 -15.44
C SER A 376 8.97 5.23 -16.26
N VAL A 377 8.10 6.19 -15.93
CA VAL A 377 6.81 6.36 -16.60
C VAL A 377 6.91 7.53 -17.58
N THR A 378 6.60 7.27 -18.84
CA THR A 378 6.63 8.29 -19.90
C THR A 378 5.70 9.45 -19.55
N GLY A 379 6.24 10.68 -19.53
CA GLY A 379 5.49 11.90 -19.19
C GLY A 379 5.45 12.22 -17.68
N VAL A 380 5.66 11.25 -16.80
CA VAL A 380 5.68 11.44 -15.33
C VAL A 380 7.12 11.55 -14.81
N GLY A 381 8.00 10.63 -15.23
CA GLY A 381 9.40 10.57 -14.80
C GLY A 381 9.71 9.34 -13.95
N ALA A 382 10.65 9.49 -13.01
CA ALA A 382 11.02 8.44 -12.08
C ALA A 382 9.94 8.28 -11.01
N VAL A 383 9.53 7.04 -10.74
CA VAL A 383 8.54 6.70 -9.72
C VAL A 383 9.19 5.72 -8.75
N ALA A 384 9.22 6.07 -7.47
CA ALA A 384 9.61 5.17 -6.39
C ALA A 384 8.36 4.52 -5.79
N SER A 385 8.38 3.22 -5.56
CA SER A 385 7.25 2.50 -4.98
C SER A 385 7.67 1.72 -3.75
N GLY A 386 6.84 1.75 -2.72
CA GLY A 386 7.07 1.15 -1.41
C GLY A 386 5.83 1.23 -0.54
N THR A 387 5.95 0.70 0.68
CA THR A 387 4.95 0.89 1.74
C THR A 387 5.40 2.02 2.64
N ILE A 388 4.50 2.94 3.00
CA ILE A 388 4.81 4.01 3.96
C ILE A 388 4.90 3.39 5.36
N ASN A 389 6.07 3.49 5.98
CA ASN A 389 6.38 2.92 7.29
C ASN A 389 5.89 3.80 8.44
N SER A 390 5.90 5.12 8.31
CA SER A 390 5.42 6.05 9.35
C SER A 390 5.09 7.41 8.72
N GLY A 391 4.31 8.23 9.44
CA GLY A 391 3.94 9.58 9.02
C GLY A 391 3.07 9.61 7.76
N SER A 392 3.08 10.76 7.09
CA SER A 392 2.37 10.98 5.83
C SER A 392 3.19 11.82 4.86
N VAL A 393 2.79 11.81 3.60
CA VAL A 393 3.42 12.57 2.51
C VAL A 393 2.33 13.15 1.61
N GLU A 394 2.54 14.38 1.18
CA GLU A 394 1.66 15.11 0.27
C GLU A 394 2.33 15.41 -1.07
N ALA A 395 1.50 15.59 -2.11
CA ALA A 395 1.98 16.11 -3.37
C ALA A 395 2.56 17.52 -3.21
N GLY A 396 3.79 17.72 -3.67
CA GLY A 396 4.54 18.97 -3.52
C GLY A 396 5.62 18.94 -2.44
N ASP A 397 5.62 17.93 -1.56
CA ASP A 397 6.62 17.80 -0.50
C ASP A 397 8.05 17.70 -1.03
N GLU A 398 8.99 18.32 -0.32
CA GLU A 398 10.41 18.07 -0.48
C GLU A 398 10.85 16.96 0.48
N LEU A 399 11.55 15.95 -0.04
CA LEU A 399 12.00 14.78 0.70
C LEU A 399 13.49 14.53 0.46
N LEU A 400 14.12 13.76 1.36
CA LEU A 400 15.43 13.17 1.16
C LEU A 400 15.31 11.74 0.63
N LEU A 401 16.00 11.46 -0.47
CA LEU A 401 16.16 10.13 -1.05
C LEU A 401 17.58 9.62 -0.80
N GLY A 402 17.70 8.44 -0.20
CA GLY A 402 19.00 7.79 -0.01
C GLY A 402 18.92 6.55 0.89
N PRO A 403 20.03 6.03 1.41
CA PRO A 403 21.37 6.43 1.06
C PRO A 403 21.71 6.07 -0.39
N MET A 404 22.33 7.01 -1.09
CA MET A 404 22.96 6.77 -2.38
C MET A 404 24.18 5.84 -2.21
N SER A 405 24.81 5.40 -3.31
CA SER A 405 25.95 4.48 -3.25
C SER A 405 27.15 4.99 -2.42
N ASP A 406 27.27 6.30 -2.26
CA ASP A 406 28.30 6.97 -1.45
C ASP A 406 27.85 7.28 0.00
N GLY A 407 26.63 6.89 0.37
CA GLY A 407 26.03 7.15 1.68
C GLY A 407 25.34 8.51 1.80
N GLN A 408 25.35 9.35 0.77
CA GLN A 408 24.68 10.66 0.81
C GLN A 408 23.18 10.56 0.54
N PHE A 409 22.44 11.59 0.92
CA PHE A 409 21.03 11.76 0.58
C PHE A 409 20.86 12.91 -0.42
N ARG A 410 19.85 12.81 -1.28
CA ARG A 410 19.53 13.80 -2.30
C ARG A 410 18.12 14.32 -2.07
N THR A 411 17.97 15.65 -2.10
CA THR A 411 16.64 16.27 -2.11
C THR A 411 15.89 15.97 -3.40
N VAL A 412 14.64 15.54 -3.26
CA VAL A 412 13.69 15.26 -4.34
C VAL A 412 12.35 15.91 -4.00
N GLU A 413 11.55 16.21 -5.02
CA GLU A 413 10.21 16.80 -4.87
C GLU A 413 9.16 15.78 -5.30
N VAL A 414 8.12 15.62 -4.48
CA VAL A 414 6.97 14.76 -4.75
C VAL A 414 6.08 15.43 -5.79
N ARG A 415 5.92 14.82 -6.96
CA ARG A 415 5.06 15.33 -8.02
C ARG A 415 3.62 14.86 -7.93
N SER A 416 3.44 13.59 -7.58
CA SER A 416 2.14 12.94 -7.48
C SER A 416 2.29 11.64 -6.73
N ILE A 417 1.25 11.25 -6.01
CA ILE A 417 1.17 9.98 -5.29
C ILE A 417 0.06 9.15 -5.95
N GLU A 418 0.34 7.89 -6.25
CA GLU A 418 -0.61 6.95 -6.81
C GLU A 418 -0.74 5.71 -5.91
N MET A 419 -1.97 5.36 -5.55
CA MET A 419 -2.32 4.15 -4.79
C MET A 419 -3.28 3.30 -5.65
N HIS A 420 -2.92 2.05 -5.95
CA HIS A 420 -3.75 1.15 -6.76
C HIS A 420 -4.31 1.74 -8.09
N TYR A 421 -3.53 2.58 -8.78
CA TYR A 421 -3.91 3.32 -10.00
C TYR A 421 -4.90 4.48 -9.81
N HIS A 422 -5.19 4.85 -8.57
CA HIS A 422 -5.90 6.06 -8.19
C HIS A 422 -4.88 7.11 -7.69
N ARG A 423 -5.08 8.39 -8.02
CA ARG A 423 -4.20 9.47 -7.57
C ARG A 423 -4.73 10.02 -6.25
N VAL A 424 -3.83 10.21 -5.30
CA VAL A 424 -4.16 10.77 -3.99
C VAL A 424 -3.29 11.99 -3.73
N ASP A 425 -3.84 12.97 -2.99
CA ASP A 425 -3.13 14.19 -2.62
C ASP A 425 -2.21 13.96 -1.42
N GLU A 426 -2.63 13.12 -0.48
CA GLU A 426 -1.87 12.66 0.70
C GLU A 426 -1.87 11.13 0.75
N ALA A 427 -0.80 10.53 1.29
CA ALA A 427 -0.80 9.14 1.71
C ALA A 427 -0.14 8.97 3.09
N LYS A 428 -0.75 8.12 3.93
CA LYS A 428 -0.31 7.85 5.30
C LYS A 428 0.35 6.47 5.46
N ALA A 429 0.88 6.19 6.63
CA ALA A 429 1.50 4.91 6.96
C ALA A 429 0.56 3.70 6.76
N GLY A 430 1.16 2.57 6.34
CA GLY A 430 0.46 1.34 5.93
C GLY A 430 0.00 1.32 4.47
N ARG A 431 0.16 2.42 3.72
CA ARG A 431 -0.23 2.46 2.30
C ARG A 431 0.89 2.01 1.38
N ILE A 432 0.53 1.21 0.37
CA ILE A 432 1.43 0.86 -0.73
C ILE A 432 1.23 1.87 -1.85
N VAL A 433 2.24 2.69 -2.11
CA VAL A 433 2.13 3.81 -3.04
C VAL A 433 3.23 3.79 -4.10
N GLY A 434 2.97 4.48 -5.21
CA GLY A 434 3.95 4.94 -6.17
C GLY A 434 4.06 6.46 -6.09
N ILE A 435 5.24 6.97 -5.75
CA ILE A 435 5.54 8.39 -5.63
C ILE A 435 6.37 8.82 -6.85
N ALA A 436 5.81 9.69 -7.67
CA ALA A 436 6.55 10.30 -8.78
C ALA A 436 7.50 11.37 -8.25
N LEU A 437 8.79 11.23 -8.54
CA LEU A 437 9.85 12.08 -8.00
C LEU A 437 10.47 12.97 -9.07
N LYS A 438 10.73 14.22 -8.71
CA LYS A 438 11.53 15.18 -9.47
C LYS A 438 12.90 15.33 -8.82
N GLY A 439 13.93 15.57 -9.65
CA GLY A 439 15.32 15.71 -9.18
C GLY A 439 16.13 14.41 -9.19
N VAL A 440 15.51 13.29 -9.60
CA VAL A 440 16.18 11.99 -9.71
C VAL A 440 15.74 11.27 -10.99
N ARG A 441 16.61 10.40 -11.53
CA ARG A 441 16.28 9.49 -12.63
C ARG A 441 16.08 8.09 -12.06
N GLU A 442 15.19 7.31 -12.68
CA GLU A 442 14.87 5.95 -12.24
C GLU A 442 16.10 5.06 -11.98
N PRO A 443 17.16 5.03 -12.82
CA PRO A 443 18.32 4.16 -12.58
C PRO A 443 19.18 4.55 -11.38
N GLU A 444 18.94 5.72 -10.79
CA GLU A 444 19.61 6.20 -9.57
C GLU A 444 18.83 5.82 -8.31
N ILE A 445 17.59 5.35 -8.46
CA ILE A 445 16.75 4.84 -7.37
C ILE A 445 17.02 3.34 -7.26
N GLU A 446 17.45 2.89 -6.10
CA GLU A 446 17.68 1.46 -5.86
C GLU A 446 16.85 0.97 -4.68
N ARG A 447 16.52 -0.32 -4.73
CA ARG A 447 15.84 -1.01 -3.63
C ARG A 447 16.69 -0.99 -2.36
N GLY A 448 16.04 -0.77 -1.22
CA GLY A 448 16.71 -0.58 0.07
C GLY A 448 17.07 0.87 0.40
N MET A 449 16.88 1.80 -0.55
CA MET A 449 16.82 3.23 -0.24
C MET A 449 15.53 3.56 0.52
N VAL A 450 15.46 4.76 1.11
CA VAL A 450 14.39 5.31 1.91
C VAL A 450 14.09 6.74 1.46
N LEU A 451 12.82 7.14 1.58
CA LEU A 451 12.38 8.53 1.53
C LEU A 451 12.09 9.02 2.95
N LEU A 452 12.56 10.22 3.27
CA LEU A 452 12.43 10.88 4.58
C LEU A 452 12.09 12.38 4.40
N PRO A 453 11.59 13.08 5.43
CA PRO A 453 11.43 14.53 5.42
C PRO A 453 12.72 15.27 5.06
N ALA A 454 12.60 16.40 4.35
CA ALA A 454 13.74 17.20 3.89
C ALA A 454 14.71 17.66 5.01
N ASP A 455 14.19 17.82 6.23
CA ASP A 455 14.92 18.30 7.41
C ASP A 455 15.52 17.16 8.27
N SER A 456 15.37 15.92 7.84
CA SER A 456 15.99 14.76 8.50
C SER A 456 17.53 14.83 8.41
N ASP A 457 18.22 14.32 9.44
CA ASP A 457 19.68 14.14 9.47
C ASP A 457 20.04 12.64 9.57
N PRO A 458 19.82 11.85 8.50
CA PRO A 458 19.99 10.40 8.55
C PRO A 458 21.46 9.99 8.61
N GLU A 459 21.78 9.04 9.51
CA GLU A 459 23.10 8.41 9.59
C GLU A 459 23.03 6.97 9.05
N PRO A 460 23.34 6.72 7.76
CA PRO A 460 23.32 5.37 7.21
C PRO A 460 24.56 4.60 7.63
N VAL A 461 24.37 3.33 7.99
CA VAL A 461 25.40 2.48 8.59
C VAL A 461 25.66 1.24 7.74
N ARG A 462 26.89 0.74 7.80
CA ARG A 462 27.28 -0.53 7.15
C ARG A 462 27.34 -1.69 8.13
N GLU A 463 27.40 -1.38 9.42
CA GLU A 463 27.67 -2.32 10.49
C GLU A 463 26.72 -2.02 11.64
N PHE A 464 26.12 -3.06 12.19
CA PHE A 464 25.18 -3.00 13.30
C PHE A 464 25.37 -4.24 14.18
N GLU A 465 24.99 -4.16 15.44
CA GLU A 465 24.83 -5.31 16.32
C GLU A 465 23.41 -5.83 16.25
N ALA A 466 23.28 -7.15 16.33
CA ALA A 466 22.00 -7.81 16.32
C ALA A 466 21.99 -9.01 17.25
N GLU A 467 20.83 -9.26 17.85
CA GLU A 467 20.53 -10.55 18.45
C GLU A 467 19.97 -11.46 17.36
N VAL A 468 20.59 -12.63 17.15
CA VAL A 468 20.19 -13.59 16.12
C VAL A 468 19.79 -14.92 16.73
N MET A 469 18.79 -15.56 16.12
CA MET A 469 18.37 -16.92 16.40
C MET A 469 18.60 -17.79 15.18
N VAL A 470 19.37 -18.87 15.34
CA VAL A 470 19.64 -19.82 14.25
C VAL A 470 18.53 -20.87 14.23
N LEU A 471 17.69 -20.84 13.20
CA LEU A 471 16.58 -21.79 13.06
C LEU A 471 17.05 -23.13 12.51
N ASN A 472 17.80 -23.11 11.41
CA ASN A 472 18.26 -24.31 10.73
C ASN A 472 19.59 -24.03 10.02
N HIS A 473 20.64 -24.73 10.43
CA HIS A 473 21.93 -24.71 9.76
C HIS A 473 22.59 -26.11 9.87
N PRO A 474 23.28 -26.62 8.83
CA PRO A 474 23.81 -27.98 8.87
C PRO A 474 24.97 -28.16 9.87
N THR A 475 25.68 -27.08 10.22
CA THR A 475 26.85 -27.12 11.12
C THR A 475 26.83 -25.98 12.12
N ARG A 476 27.72 -25.00 12.00
CA ARG A 476 27.82 -23.81 12.87
C ARG A 476 27.99 -22.55 12.02
N ILE A 477 27.43 -21.44 12.48
CA ILE A 477 27.67 -20.10 11.92
C ILE A 477 28.85 -19.51 12.69
N GLY A 478 29.97 -19.23 12.01
CA GLY A 478 31.16 -18.66 12.64
C GLY A 478 31.49 -17.28 12.11
N THR A 479 32.55 -16.66 12.65
CA THR A 479 33.10 -15.40 12.13
C THR A 479 33.40 -15.51 10.64
N GLY A 480 32.93 -14.54 9.86
CA GLY A 480 33.09 -14.51 8.40
C GLY A 480 32.02 -15.28 7.63
N TYR A 481 30.95 -15.76 8.29
CA TYR A 481 29.79 -16.32 7.59
C TYR A 481 29.10 -15.24 6.76
N GLU A 482 28.77 -15.54 5.50
CA GLU A 482 28.28 -14.54 4.53
C GLU A 482 26.86 -14.86 4.00
N PRO A 483 25.81 -14.77 4.84
CA PRO A 483 24.45 -14.97 4.38
C PRO A 483 23.91 -13.75 3.62
N VAL A 484 22.80 -13.93 2.92
CA VAL A 484 21.98 -12.79 2.46
C VAL A 484 21.04 -12.39 3.60
N VAL A 485 21.10 -11.13 4.02
CA VAL A 485 20.22 -10.50 5.00
C VAL A 485 19.09 -9.79 4.27
N HIS A 486 17.85 -10.05 4.70
CA HIS A 486 16.63 -9.37 4.28
C HIS A 486 16.10 -8.57 5.46
N LEU A 487 16.14 -7.25 5.37
CA LEU A 487 15.78 -6.30 6.43
C LEU A 487 15.00 -5.16 5.76
N GLU A 488 13.74 -4.94 6.14
CA GLU A 488 12.81 -4.12 5.34
C GLU A 488 12.86 -4.51 3.85
N THR A 489 13.05 -3.55 2.95
CA THR A 489 13.23 -3.81 1.52
C THR A 489 14.67 -4.20 1.16
N ILE A 490 15.64 -4.12 2.06
CA ILE A 490 17.05 -4.44 1.80
C ILE A 490 17.21 -5.96 1.58
N SER A 491 18.06 -6.33 0.62
CA SER A 491 18.46 -7.72 0.37
C SER A 491 19.92 -7.75 -0.06
N GLU A 492 20.85 -7.78 0.90
CA GLU A 492 22.29 -7.74 0.64
C GLU A 492 23.03 -8.86 1.36
N THR A 493 24.13 -9.35 0.77
CA THR A 493 25.08 -10.21 1.48
C THR A 493 25.74 -9.41 2.60
N ALA A 494 25.66 -9.95 3.82
CA ALA A 494 26.33 -9.38 4.99
C ALA A 494 27.37 -10.37 5.53
N VAL A 495 28.30 -9.88 6.34
CA VAL A 495 29.30 -10.69 7.05
C VAL A 495 28.91 -10.74 8.52
N PHE A 496 28.85 -11.94 9.09
CA PHE A 496 28.51 -12.16 10.49
C PHE A 496 29.78 -12.38 11.32
N GLU A 497 29.84 -11.73 12.47
CA GLU A 497 30.87 -11.91 13.48
C GLU A 497 30.21 -12.17 14.85
N PRO A 498 29.87 -13.44 15.16
CA PRO A 498 29.27 -13.79 16.44
C PRO A 498 30.22 -13.51 17.60
N GLU A 499 29.73 -12.95 18.71
CA GLU A 499 30.57 -12.59 19.87
C GLU A 499 31.26 -13.82 20.50
N GLY A 500 30.55 -14.95 20.59
CA GLY A 500 31.08 -16.25 21.05
C GLY A 500 31.94 -16.99 20.01
N GLY A 501 32.27 -16.34 18.89
CA GLY A 501 33.00 -16.90 17.75
C GLY A 501 32.20 -17.88 16.88
N HIS A 502 31.07 -18.39 17.38
CA HIS A 502 30.14 -19.21 16.62
C HIS A 502 28.73 -19.28 17.25
N LEU A 503 27.76 -19.70 16.45
CA LEU A 503 26.37 -20.02 16.81
C LEU A 503 26.01 -21.39 16.22
N LEU A 504 25.27 -22.20 16.98
CA LEU A 504 24.74 -23.50 16.57
C LEU A 504 23.23 -23.39 16.24
N PRO A 505 22.65 -24.37 15.52
CA PRO A 505 21.21 -24.44 15.32
C PRO A 505 20.47 -24.53 16.66
N GLY A 506 19.45 -23.68 16.82
CA GLY A 506 18.70 -23.49 18.06
C GLY A 506 19.30 -22.43 18.99
N ASP A 507 20.51 -21.95 18.75
CA ASP A 507 21.11 -20.90 19.57
C ASP A 507 20.46 -19.55 19.30
N LYS A 508 20.37 -18.77 20.38
CA LYS A 508 20.16 -17.32 20.37
C LYS A 508 21.44 -16.65 20.84
N GLY A 509 21.92 -15.62 20.16
CA GLY A 509 23.12 -14.90 20.59
C GLY A 509 23.39 -13.63 19.80
N THR A 510 24.32 -12.82 20.29
CA THR A 510 24.70 -11.54 19.68
C THR A 510 25.71 -11.76 18.56
N THR A 511 25.51 -11.05 17.45
CA THR A 511 26.44 -11.00 16.33
C THR A 511 26.53 -9.58 15.81
N ARG A 512 27.75 -9.21 15.44
CA ARG A 512 27.95 -8.02 14.62
C ARG A 512 27.72 -8.39 13.16
N VAL A 513 26.97 -7.56 12.45
CA VAL A 513 26.56 -7.80 11.07
C VAL A 513 27.04 -6.63 10.22
N ARG A 514 27.73 -6.92 9.11
CA ARG A 514 28.26 -5.89 8.21
C ARG A 514 27.85 -6.10 6.76
N PHE A 515 27.14 -5.14 6.18
CA PHE A 515 26.79 -5.11 4.76
C PHE A 515 28.04 -4.98 3.87
N LYS A 516 28.15 -5.85 2.86
CA LYS A 516 29.37 -6.01 2.04
C LYS A 516 29.57 -4.88 1.03
N PHE A 517 28.51 -4.26 0.53
CA PHE A 517 28.60 -3.34 -0.59
C PHE A 517 28.25 -1.91 -0.20
N ARG A 518 27.14 -1.68 0.50
CA ARG A 518 26.60 -0.33 0.71
C ARG A 518 26.19 -0.05 2.16
N PRO A 519 26.15 1.22 2.58
CA PRO A 519 25.47 1.63 3.82
C PRO A 519 23.95 1.68 3.60
N TYR A 520 23.21 1.46 4.69
CA TYR A 520 21.76 1.51 4.72
C TYR A 520 21.30 2.27 5.96
N LEU A 521 20.15 2.93 5.86
CA LEU A 521 19.50 3.48 7.05
C LEU A 521 18.81 2.33 7.79
N LEU A 522 19.11 2.20 9.08
CA LEU A 522 18.58 1.17 9.95
C LEU A 522 18.12 1.81 11.27
N GLU A 523 17.21 1.13 11.96
CA GLU A 523 16.72 1.49 13.28
C GLU A 523 16.83 0.29 14.24
N GLU A 524 17.04 0.57 15.52
CA GLU A 524 16.99 -0.44 16.56
C GLU A 524 15.60 -1.08 16.63
N GLY A 525 15.55 -2.39 16.88
CA GLY A 525 14.31 -3.16 16.90
C GLY A 525 13.88 -3.69 15.54
N GLN A 526 14.46 -3.22 14.43
CA GLN A 526 14.17 -3.77 13.11
C GLN A 526 14.55 -5.25 13.03
N ARG A 527 13.68 -6.03 12.39
CA ARG A 527 13.84 -7.47 12.26
C ARG A 527 14.34 -7.84 10.88
N PHE A 528 15.12 -8.91 10.81
CA PHE A 528 15.64 -9.41 9.56
C PHE A 528 15.67 -10.92 9.51
N VAL A 529 15.60 -11.45 8.29
CA VAL A 529 15.80 -12.87 7.98
C VAL A 529 17.13 -13.02 7.27
N PHE A 530 17.96 -13.99 7.68
CA PHE A 530 19.19 -14.30 6.97
C PHE A 530 19.14 -15.71 6.37
N ARG A 531 19.66 -15.85 5.15
CA ARG A 531 19.53 -17.08 4.37
C ARG A 531 20.74 -17.45 3.54
N GLU A 532 20.82 -18.74 3.21
CA GLU A 532 21.74 -19.34 2.24
C GLU A 532 20.95 -20.40 1.46
N GLY A 533 20.39 -20.00 0.32
CA GLY A 533 19.33 -20.75 -0.35
C GLY A 533 18.03 -20.65 0.47
N GLN A 534 17.92 -21.49 1.49
CA GLN A 534 16.83 -21.54 2.48
C GLN A 534 17.10 -20.59 3.67
N SER A 535 16.04 -20.22 4.36
CA SER A 535 16.10 -19.43 5.60
C SER A 535 16.95 -20.16 6.65
N LYS A 536 17.92 -19.45 7.25
CA LYS A 536 18.85 -20.03 8.24
C LYS A 536 18.55 -19.55 9.64
N GLY A 537 18.07 -18.32 9.76
CA GLY A 537 17.65 -17.76 11.02
C GLY A 537 17.12 -16.36 10.85
N VAL A 538 16.82 -15.76 11.98
CA VAL A 538 16.25 -14.43 12.11
C VAL A 538 17.09 -13.61 13.08
N GLY A 539 16.97 -12.30 13.02
CA GLY A 539 17.58 -11.44 14.01
C GLY A 539 16.86 -10.12 14.17
N THR A 540 17.23 -9.42 15.22
CA THR A 540 16.72 -8.11 15.58
C THR A 540 17.91 -7.18 15.75
N VAL A 541 17.90 -6.04 15.08
CA VAL A 541 18.91 -4.98 15.25
C VAL A 541 18.85 -4.48 16.68
N THR A 542 19.98 -4.49 17.39
CA THR A 542 20.06 -4.06 18.79
C THR A 542 20.84 -2.76 18.97
N ASP A 543 21.77 -2.46 18.05
CA ASP A 543 22.51 -1.19 18.03
C ASP A 543 22.99 -0.91 16.61
N VAL A 544 22.73 0.30 16.11
CA VAL A 544 23.15 0.75 14.78
C VAL A 544 24.49 1.51 14.80
N ASN A 545 25.04 1.80 15.98
CA ASN A 545 26.30 2.52 16.16
C ASN A 545 27.36 1.70 16.93
N PRO A 546 27.68 0.45 16.53
CA PRO A 546 28.63 -0.36 17.26
C PRO A 546 30.05 0.21 17.14
N GLY A 547 30.47 0.98 18.16
CA GLY A 547 31.81 1.57 18.26
C GLY A 547 31.92 3.09 18.14
N LYS A 548 30.82 3.85 18.19
CA LYS A 548 30.85 5.30 18.49
C LYS A 548 30.90 5.56 20.00
#